data_AF-A0A2A5H0J7-F1
#
_entry.id   AF-A0A2A5H0J7-F1
#
_cell.length_a   1.000
_cell.length_b   1.000
_cell.length_c   1.000
_cell.angle_alpha   90.00
_cell.angle_beta   90.00
_cell.angle_gamma   90.00
#
_symmetry.space_group_name_H-M   'P 1'
#
loop_
_entity.id
_entity.type
_entity.pdbx_description
1 polymer ?
#
loop_
_entity_poly.entity_id
_entity_poly.type
_entity_poly.pdbx_seq_one_letter_code
_entity_poly.pdbx_strand_id
1 'polypeptide(L)'
;MMLMAYAYYRTSTSEMLANIGLISFAAAIQFAPAIIGAITWRRGHRNGVTIGLALGFLTWAYTLLLPSLDIQFINDGITQNGLFGVEWLKPHALFGFDFGDSLTHGVVMSLAINISCYIYFSLKAMPSILDSTQAAAFVDNRQTPLLTPHVDVQDLMLRVWDLKNLATKILGYNQKQDFIIGLQKKCNRIVHLNDKIDLDVIQYTEELIARAIGASSAHNVMGSALKGTNLQIDDIIHLLGDTSKEIAFNRDTSSTAIAFSSLFRKSAPDIINNSVSG
;
A
#
# COMPACT_ATOMS: atom_id res chain seq x y z
N MET A 1 -44.13 -4.58 -46.61
CA MET A 1 -42.78 -4.12 -46.22
C MET A 1 -42.81 -3.19 -45.01
N MET A 2 -43.43 -2.01 -45.06
CA MET A 2 -43.49 -1.08 -43.91
C MET A 2 -44.14 -1.69 -42.64
N LEU A 3 -45.21 -2.47 -42.80
CA LEU A 3 -45.90 -3.13 -41.68
C LEU A 3 -45.03 -4.24 -41.04
N MET A 4 -44.24 -4.94 -41.87
CA MET A 4 -43.28 -5.96 -41.43
C MET A 4 -42.08 -5.32 -40.71
N ALA A 5 -41.59 -4.18 -41.23
CA ALA A 5 -40.52 -3.39 -40.60
C ALA A 5 -40.98 -2.77 -39.27
N TYR A 6 -42.24 -2.33 -39.17
CA TYR A 6 -42.82 -1.82 -37.93
C TYR A 6 -43.03 -2.93 -36.88
N ALA A 7 -43.49 -4.11 -37.31
CA ALA A 7 -43.58 -5.28 -36.45
C ALA A 7 -42.21 -5.72 -35.91
N TYR A 8 -41.16 -5.67 -36.76
CA TYR A 8 -39.78 -5.94 -36.38
C TYR A 8 -39.22 -4.90 -35.41
N TYR A 9 -39.44 -3.61 -35.68
CA TYR A 9 -39.00 -2.51 -34.81
C TYR A 9 -39.63 -2.58 -33.41
N ARG A 10 -40.93 -2.91 -33.34
CA ARG A 10 -41.69 -3.02 -32.07
C ARG A 10 -41.26 -4.21 -31.21
N THR A 11 -40.74 -5.27 -31.82
CA THR A 11 -40.38 -6.51 -31.12
C THR A 11 -38.90 -6.60 -30.76
N SER A 12 -38.01 -5.99 -31.55
CA SER A 12 -36.57 -6.28 -31.44
C SER A 12 -35.73 -5.20 -30.74
N THR A 13 -36.18 -3.95 -30.69
CA THR A 13 -35.27 -2.84 -30.32
C THR A 13 -35.28 -2.52 -28.82
N SER A 14 -36.42 -2.63 -28.14
CA SER A 14 -36.54 -2.22 -26.73
C SER A 14 -35.96 -3.24 -25.76
N GLU A 15 -36.21 -4.54 -25.99
CA GLU A 15 -35.77 -5.60 -25.09
C GLU A 15 -34.27 -5.85 -25.17
N MET A 16 -33.68 -5.76 -26.36
CA MET A 16 -32.25 -5.99 -26.57
C MET A 16 -31.38 -4.90 -25.92
N LEU A 17 -31.76 -3.62 -26.04
CA LEU A 17 -31.06 -2.53 -25.34
C LEU A 17 -31.21 -2.62 -23.82
N ALA A 18 -32.40 -2.96 -23.34
CA ALA A 18 -32.64 -3.16 -21.90
C ALA A 18 -31.80 -4.33 -21.36
N ASN A 19 -31.71 -5.44 -22.10
CA ASN A 19 -30.95 -6.62 -21.69
C ASN A 19 -29.44 -6.36 -21.64
N ILE A 20 -28.88 -5.63 -22.63
CA ILE A 20 -27.48 -5.19 -22.60
C ILE A 20 -27.21 -4.31 -21.36
N GLY A 21 -28.17 -3.42 -21.02
CA GLY A 21 -28.11 -2.62 -19.80
C GLY A 21 -28.09 -3.46 -18.52
N LEU A 22 -28.98 -4.46 -18.43
CA LEU A 22 -29.04 -5.38 -17.29
C LEU A 22 -27.75 -6.19 -17.13
N ILE A 23 -27.23 -6.73 -18.23
CA ILE A 23 -25.94 -7.46 -18.26
C ILE A 23 -24.79 -6.55 -17.81
N SER A 24 -24.81 -5.27 -18.20
CA SER A 24 -23.81 -4.28 -17.78
C SER A 24 -23.91 -3.94 -16.28
N PHE A 25 -25.11 -3.77 -15.74
CA PHE A 25 -25.31 -3.58 -14.29
C PHE A 25 -24.89 -4.83 -13.50
N ALA A 26 -25.17 -6.02 -14.03
CA ALA A 26 -24.69 -7.28 -13.50
C ALA A 26 -23.16 -7.37 -13.49
N ALA A 27 -22.45 -6.78 -14.46
CA ALA A 27 -21.00 -6.68 -14.40
C ALA A 27 -20.55 -5.70 -13.30
N ALA A 28 -21.20 -4.54 -13.19
CA ALA A 28 -20.85 -3.51 -12.22
C ALA A 28 -21.02 -3.99 -10.76
N ILE A 29 -22.02 -4.83 -10.47
CA ILE A 29 -22.24 -5.34 -9.10
C ILE A 29 -21.10 -6.23 -8.59
N GLN A 30 -20.25 -6.77 -9.47
CA GLN A 30 -19.11 -7.59 -9.05
C GLN A 30 -18.05 -6.82 -8.26
N PHE A 31 -18.05 -5.49 -8.35
CA PHE A 31 -17.18 -4.65 -7.51
C PHE A 31 -17.72 -4.47 -6.09
N ALA A 32 -19.01 -4.75 -5.84
CA ALA A 32 -19.64 -4.53 -4.55
C ALA A 32 -18.97 -5.32 -3.40
N PRO A 33 -18.63 -6.63 -3.53
CA PRO A 33 -17.92 -7.37 -2.50
C PRO A 33 -16.57 -6.74 -2.11
N ALA A 34 -15.83 -6.24 -3.09
CA ALA A 34 -14.53 -5.61 -2.87
C ALA A 34 -14.67 -4.26 -2.15
N ILE A 35 -15.66 -3.45 -2.54
CA ILE A 35 -15.94 -2.15 -1.89
C ILE A 35 -16.41 -2.35 -0.45
N ILE A 36 -17.37 -3.25 -0.24
CA ILE A 36 -17.89 -3.57 1.09
C ILE A 36 -16.78 -4.15 1.96
N GLY A 37 -15.98 -5.06 1.41
CA GLY A 37 -14.82 -5.65 2.08
C GLY A 37 -13.77 -4.61 2.46
N ALA A 38 -13.50 -3.63 1.60
CA ALA A 38 -12.54 -2.57 1.88
C ALA A 38 -12.97 -1.66 3.05
N ILE A 39 -14.28 -1.42 3.21
CA ILE A 39 -14.82 -0.55 4.26
C ILE A 39 -15.03 -1.32 5.58
N THR A 40 -15.51 -2.56 5.51
CA THR A 40 -15.97 -3.31 6.69
C THR A 40 -14.93 -4.33 7.19
N TRP A 41 -14.03 -4.81 6.33
CA TRP A 41 -13.16 -5.94 6.64
C TRP A 41 -11.67 -5.60 6.60
N ARG A 42 -11.10 -5.37 7.79
CA ARG A 42 -9.68 -5.01 7.97
C ARG A 42 -8.67 -6.07 7.51
N ARG A 43 -9.09 -7.34 7.33
CA ARG A 43 -8.24 -8.44 6.82
C ARG A 43 -8.40 -8.68 5.32
N GLY A 44 -9.12 -7.81 4.61
CA GLY A 44 -9.24 -7.84 3.15
C GLY A 44 -7.88 -7.72 2.45
N HIS A 45 -7.47 -8.75 1.71
CA HIS A 45 -6.18 -8.79 1.02
C HIS A 45 -6.33 -8.51 -0.49
N ARG A 46 -5.35 -7.79 -1.08
CA ARG A 46 -5.35 -7.40 -2.50
C ARG A 46 -5.49 -8.61 -3.43
N ASN A 47 -4.75 -9.70 -3.17
CA ASN A 47 -4.85 -10.91 -4.02
C ASN A 47 -6.23 -11.58 -3.93
N GLY A 48 -6.91 -11.49 -2.78
CA GLY A 48 -8.28 -11.99 -2.65
C GLY A 48 -9.25 -11.22 -3.55
N VAL A 49 -9.12 -9.89 -3.58
CA VAL A 49 -9.94 -9.04 -4.44
C VAL A 49 -9.64 -9.30 -5.91
N THR A 50 -8.38 -9.38 -6.32
CA THR A 50 -8.03 -9.60 -7.74
C THR A 50 -8.45 -10.97 -8.24
N ILE A 51 -8.20 -12.04 -7.47
CA ILE A 51 -8.61 -13.40 -7.85
C ILE A 51 -10.14 -13.54 -7.82
N GLY A 52 -10.79 -12.99 -6.79
CA GLY A 52 -12.26 -13.00 -6.68
C GLY A 52 -12.94 -12.26 -7.84
N LEU A 53 -12.47 -11.06 -8.18
CA LEU A 53 -12.95 -10.31 -9.34
C LEU A 53 -12.68 -11.08 -10.64
N ALA A 54 -11.48 -11.62 -10.85
CA ALA A 54 -11.16 -12.35 -12.08
C ALA A 54 -12.07 -13.57 -12.27
N LEU A 55 -12.24 -14.40 -11.24
CA LEU A 55 -13.09 -15.60 -11.32
C LEU A 55 -14.57 -15.26 -11.40
N GLY A 56 -15.03 -14.23 -10.68
CA GLY A 56 -16.40 -13.71 -10.80
C GLY A 56 -16.70 -13.20 -12.21
N PHE A 57 -15.77 -12.45 -12.78
CA PHE A 57 -15.93 -11.85 -14.10
C PHE A 57 -15.90 -12.91 -15.20
N LEU A 58 -15.02 -13.91 -15.08
CA LEU A 58 -15.01 -15.06 -15.97
C LEU A 58 -16.32 -15.86 -15.88
N THR A 59 -16.84 -16.08 -14.67
CA THR A 59 -18.11 -16.78 -14.48
C THR A 59 -19.26 -16.00 -15.13
N TRP A 60 -19.36 -14.70 -14.87
CA TRP A 60 -20.37 -13.83 -15.49
C TRP A 60 -20.24 -13.81 -17.02
N ALA A 61 -19.02 -13.71 -17.53
CA ALA A 61 -18.78 -13.72 -18.96
C ALA A 61 -19.25 -15.05 -19.57
N TYR A 62 -19.01 -16.15 -18.87
CA TYR A 62 -19.47 -17.47 -19.29
C TYR A 62 -21.00 -17.65 -19.22
N THR A 63 -21.65 -17.17 -18.16
CA THR A 63 -23.09 -17.41 -17.92
C THR A 63 -24.00 -16.39 -18.60
N LEU A 64 -23.56 -15.14 -18.78
CA LEU A 64 -24.40 -14.03 -19.27
C LEU A 64 -23.89 -13.42 -20.58
N LEU A 65 -22.59 -13.11 -20.65
CA LEU A 65 -22.05 -12.50 -21.87
C LEU A 65 -22.04 -13.51 -23.03
N LEU A 66 -21.52 -14.71 -22.81
CA LEU A 66 -21.34 -15.73 -23.85
C LEU A 66 -22.67 -16.11 -24.53
N PRO A 67 -23.78 -16.39 -23.80
CA PRO A 67 -25.05 -16.71 -24.44
C PRO A 67 -25.72 -15.50 -25.11
N SER A 68 -25.35 -14.27 -24.72
CA SER A 68 -25.85 -13.04 -25.35
C SER A 68 -25.16 -12.71 -26.68
N LEU A 69 -23.96 -13.27 -26.90
CA LEU A 69 -23.28 -13.19 -28.17
C LEU A 69 -23.91 -14.26 -29.08
N ASP A 70 -24.57 -13.84 -30.15
CA ASP A 70 -25.31 -14.67 -31.10
C ASP A 70 -24.37 -15.54 -31.99
N ILE A 71 -23.39 -16.19 -31.36
CA ILE A 71 -22.35 -17.00 -31.99
C ILE A 71 -22.79 -18.46 -31.92
N GLN A 72 -23.58 -18.85 -32.91
CA GLN A 72 -24.31 -20.13 -32.97
C GLN A 72 -23.39 -21.35 -32.74
N PHE A 73 -22.19 -21.37 -33.32
CA PHE A 73 -21.23 -22.48 -33.17
C PHE A 73 -20.70 -22.69 -31.74
N ILE A 74 -20.58 -21.62 -30.95
CA ILE A 74 -20.06 -21.67 -29.57
C ILE A 74 -21.20 -21.97 -28.60
N ASN A 75 -22.37 -21.38 -28.86
CA ASN A 75 -23.57 -21.52 -28.04
C ASN A 75 -24.13 -22.95 -28.07
N ASP A 76 -24.23 -23.58 -29.24
CA ASP A 76 -24.84 -24.92 -29.35
C ASP A 76 -24.04 -26.00 -28.61
N GLY A 77 -22.70 -25.92 -28.64
CA GLY A 77 -21.84 -26.90 -27.96
C GLY A 77 -21.76 -26.70 -26.44
N ILE A 78 -21.57 -25.45 -26.00
CA ILE A 78 -21.32 -25.12 -24.58
C ILE A 78 -22.62 -25.08 -23.78
N THR A 79 -23.71 -24.60 -24.38
CA THR A 79 -24.98 -24.39 -23.67
C THR A 79 -25.75 -25.70 -23.54
N GLN A 80 -25.60 -26.63 -24.49
CA GLN A 80 -26.23 -27.96 -24.43
C GLN A 80 -25.42 -28.97 -23.62
N ASN A 81 -24.09 -29.01 -23.77
CA ASN A 81 -23.24 -30.03 -23.12
C ASN A 81 -22.47 -29.54 -21.88
N GLY A 82 -22.48 -28.23 -21.59
CA GLY A 82 -21.62 -27.64 -20.56
C GLY A 82 -20.15 -27.57 -20.98
N LEU A 83 -19.34 -26.82 -20.23
CA LEU A 83 -17.91 -26.70 -20.52
C LEU A 83 -17.24 -28.10 -20.42
N PHE A 84 -16.51 -28.50 -21.45
CA PHE A 84 -15.87 -29.82 -21.55
C PHE A 84 -16.82 -31.03 -21.49
N GLY A 85 -18.13 -30.85 -21.70
CA GLY A 85 -19.11 -31.95 -21.64
C GLY A 85 -19.57 -32.33 -20.22
N VAL A 86 -19.25 -31.50 -19.22
CA VAL A 86 -19.67 -31.71 -17.83
C VAL A 86 -21.01 -31.01 -17.60
N GLU A 87 -22.06 -31.79 -17.31
CA GLU A 87 -23.42 -31.25 -17.13
C GLU A 87 -23.56 -30.23 -16.00
N TRP A 88 -22.71 -30.30 -14.98
CA TRP A 88 -22.68 -29.33 -13.87
C TRP A 88 -22.09 -27.97 -14.27
N LEU A 89 -21.42 -27.85 -15.42
CA LEU A 89 -20.87 -26.59 -15.91
C LEU A 89 -21.76 -25.94 -16.98
N LYS A 90 -23.06 -26.30 -17.06
CA LYS A 90 -23.98 -25.61 -17.97
C LYS A 90 -24.12 -24.14 -17.57
N PRO A 91 -24.06 -23.18 -18.52
CA PRO A 91 -24.18 -21.75 -18.23
C PRO A 91 -25.46 -21.39 -17.45
N HIS A 92 -26.54 -22.11 -17.73
CA HIS A 92 -27.88 -21.90 -17.15
C HIS A 92 -28.16 -22.73 -15.88
N ALA A 93 -27.32 -23.71 -15.58
CA ALA A 93 -27.52 -24.63 -14.45
C ALA A 93 -26.17 -24.98 -13.80
N LEU A 94 -25.40 -23.94 -13.48
CA LEU A 94 -24.08 -24.08 -12.87
C LEU A 94 -24.24 -24.78 -11.51
N PHE A 95 -23.54 -25.90 -11.31
CA PHE A 95 -23.66 -26.80 -10.17
C PHE A 95 -25.04 -27.44 -9.98
N GLY A 96 -25.91 -27.45 -11.00
CA GLY A 96 -27.23 -28.07 -10.96
C GLY A 96 -28.32 -27.25 -10.26
N PHE A 97 -28.03 -25.99 -9.90
CA PHE A 97 -29.04 -25.04 -9.45
C PHE A 97 -29.63 -24.31 -10.64
N ASP A 98 -30.96 -24.33 -10.75
CA ASP A 98 -31.72 -23.58 -11.76
C ASP A 98 -32.61 -22.55 -11.04
N PHE A 99 -32.41 -21.27 -11.35
CA PHE A 99 -33.21 -20.17 -10.80
C PHE A 99 -34.34 -19.73 -11.74
N GLY A 100 -34.59 -20.47 -12.82
CA GLY A 100 -35.67 -20.23 -13.80
C GLY A 100 -35.41 -19.07 -14.76
N ASP A 101 -34.58 -18.11 -14.38
CA ASP A 101 -34.15 -16.97 -15.19
C ASP A 101 -32.63 -16.94 -15.35
N SER A 102 -32.16 -16.87 -16.60
CA SER A 102 -30.74 -16.88 -16.97
C SER A 102 -29.98 -15.71 -16.35
N LEU A 103 -30.60 -14.52 -16.33
CA LEU A 103 -29.97 -13.31 -15.78
C LEU A 103 -29.72 -13.47 -14.29
N THR A 104 -30.76 -13.85 -13.55
CA THR A 104 -30.71 -14.09 -12.10
C THR A 104 -29.67 -15.14 -11.75
N HIS A 105 -29.68 -16.29 -12.45
CA HIS A 105 -28.72 -17.37 -12.23
C HIS A 105 -27.27 -16.90 -12.42
N GLY A 106 -26.99 -16.21 -13.54
CA GLY A 106 -25.64 -15.73 -13.85
C GLY A 106 -25.14 -14.69 -12.84
N VAL A 107 -25.98 -13.76 -12.40
CA VAL A 107 -25.63 -12.77 -11.37
C VAL A 107 -25.32 -13.46 -10.04
N VAL A 108 -26.20 -14.35 -9.58
CA VAL A 108 -26.04 -15.02 -8.28
C VAL A 108 -24.80 -15.89 -8.27
N MET A 109 -24.58 -16.71 -9.31
CA MET A 109 -23.43 -17.60 -9.37
C MET A 109 -22.10 -16.85 -9.51
N SER A 110 -22.04 -15.82 -10.36
CA SER A 110 -20.82 -15.01 -10.51
C SER A 110 -20.48 -14.26 -9.23
N LEU A 111 -21.48 -13.71 -8.53
CA LEU A 111 -21.28 -13.04 -7.25
C LEU A 111 -20.87 -14.02 -6.14
N ALA A 112 -21.50 -15.20 -6.08
CA ALA A 112 -21.18 -16.22 -5.09
C ALA A 112 -19.73 -16.71 -5.25
N ILE A 113 -19.28 -16.95 -6.48
CA ILE A 113 -17.89 -17.34 -6.75
C ILE A 113 -16.92 -16.20 -6.41
N ASN A 114 -17.26 -14.96 -6.78
CA ASN A 114 -16.45 -13.78 -6.44
C ASN A 114 -16.27 -13.65 -4.93
N ILE A 115 -17.37 -13.64 -4.17
CA ILE A 115 -17.36 -13.52 -2.70
C ILE A 115 -16.59 -14.68 -2.08
N SER A 116 -16.84 -15.92 -2.52
CA SER A 116 -16.19 -17.11 -1.97
C SER A 116 -14.68 -17.08 -2.19
N CYS A 117 -14.23 -16.73 -3.40
CA CYS A 117 -12.83 -16.59 -3.72
C CYS A 117 -12.20 -15.42 -2.95
N TYR A 118 -12.88 -14.27 -2.90
CA TYR A 118 -12.44 -13.12 -2.11
C TYR A 118 -12.20 -13.52 -0.66
N ILE A 119 -13.18 -14.15 -0.01
CA ILE A 119 -13.07 -14.60 1.38
C ILE A 119 -11.94 -15.63 1.54
N TYR A 120 -11.93 -16.68 0.72
CA TYR A 120 -10.96 -17.77 0.83
C TYR A 120 -9.51 -17.31 0.65
N PHE A 121 -9.23 -16.56 -0.41
CA PHE A 121 -7.89 -16.04 -0.69
C PHE A 121 -7.50 -14.91 0.25
N SER A 122 -8.46 -14.11 0.72
CA SER A 122 -8.18 -13.09 1.74
C SER A 122 -7.86 -13.70 3.10
N LEU A 123 -8.47 -14.84 3.46
CA LEU A 123 -8.16 -15.56 4.70
C LEU A 123 -6.84 -16.34 4.60
N LYS A 124 -6.53 -16.91 3.43
CA LYS A 124 -5.29 -17.66 3.19
C LYS A 124 -4.08 -16.78 2.91
N ALA A 125 -4.28 -15.55 2.47
CA ALA A 125 -3.17 -14.64 2.25
C ALA A 125 -2.44 -14.41 3.58
N MET A 126 -1.21 -14.92 3.67
CA MET A 126 -0.27 -14.46 4.69
C MET A 126 -0.09 -12.96 4.51
N PRO A 127 -0.10 -12.16 5.60
CA PRO A 127 0.24 -10.75 5.52
C PRO A 127 1.58 -10.62 4.79
N SER A 128 1.59 -10.06 3.58
CA SER A 128 2.82 -9.91 2.83
C SER A 128 3.68 -8.87 3.54
N ILE A 129 4.72 -9.34 4.24
CA ILE A 129 5.67 -8.50 4.99
C ILE A 129 6.48 -7.59 4.05
N LEU A 130 6.41 -7.82 2.74
CA LEU A 130 7.00 -6.97 1.70
C LEU A 130 6.29 -5.62 1.49
N ASP A 131 5.03 -5.47 1.92
CA ASP A 131 4.36 -4.16 1.98
C ASP A 131 4.50 -3.51 3.38
N SER A 132 5.01 -4.28 4.37
CA SER A 132 5.17 -3.81 5.75
C SER A 132 6.42 -2.97 5.95
N THR A 133 7.48 -3.18 5.17
CA THR A 133 8.72 -2.39 5.28
C THR A 133 8.59 -1.01 4.61
N GLN A 134 7.79 -0.86 3.56
CA GLN A 134 7.54 0.43 2.91
C GLN A 134 6.33 1.19 3.49
N ALA A 135 5.28 0.49 3.96
CA ALA A 135 4.17 1.14 4.65
C ALA A 135 4.50 1.49 6.12
N ALA A 136 5.38 0.76 6.81
CA ALA A 136 5.86 1.18 8.13
C ALA A 136 6.64 2.50 8.07
N ALA A 137 7.35 2.76 6.96
CA ALA A 137 8.07 4.01 6.75
C ALA A 137 7.14 5.23 6.50
N PHE A 138 5.85 5.01 6.17
CA PHE A 138 4.93 6.10 5.80
C PHE A 138 3.61 6.15 6.61
N VAL A 139 3.28 5.10 7.37
CA VAL A 139 2.01 5.00 8.14
C VAL A 139 2.25 4.85 9.65
N ASP A 140 3.49 4.69 10.12
CA ASP A 140 3.81 4.71 11.56
C ASP A 140 3.88 6.15 12.11
N ASN A 141 2.80 6.91 11.89
CA ASN A 141 2.58 8.23 12.48
C ASN A 141 1.57 8.17 13.64
N ARG A 142 1.30 6.99 14.20
CA ARG A 142 0.50 6.86 15.44
C ARG A 142 0.97 5.66 16.27
N GLN A 143 1.99 5.91 17.08
CA GLN A 143 2.11 5.32 18.42
C GLN A 143 2.36 3.80 18.43
N THR A 144 3.51 3.34 17.95
CA THR A 144 4.19 2.25 18.64
C THR A 144 4.87 2.86 19.87
N PRO A 145 4.29 2.75 21.09
CA PRO A 145 4.97 3.24 22.28
C PRO A 145 6.30 2.50 22.42
N LEU A 146 7.39 3.25 22.68
CA LEU A 146 8.74 2.74 22.95
C LEU A 146 8.75 1.67 24.07
N LEU A 147 7.69 1.65 24.87
CA LEU A 147 7.42 0.70 25.92
C LEU A 147 6.19 -0.12 25.52
N THR A 148 6.36 -1.43 25.36
CA THR A 148 5.22 -2.36 25.32
C THR A 148 4.37 -2.18 26.58
N PRO A 149 3.04 -2.42 26.56
CA PRO A 149 2.12 -2.20 27.70
C PRO A 149 2.45 -2.92 29.01
N HIS A 150 3.50 -3.73 29.02
CA HIS A 150 3.94 -4.55 30.15
C HIS A 150 5.33 -4.16 30.70
N VAL A 151 5.99 -3.13 30.15
CA VAL A 151 7.26 -2.64 30.69
C VAL A 151 6.96 -1.43 31.56
N ASP A 152 7.00 -1.64 32.88
CA ASP A 152 6.87 -0.55 33.84
C ASP A 152 8.12 0.34 33.74
N VAL A 153 7.92 1.63 33.49
CA VAL A 153 9.02 2.61 33.36
C VAL A 153 9.85 2.67 34.65
N GLN A 154 9.27 2.22 35.76
CA GLN A 154 9.91 2.15 37.07
C GLN A 154 10.96 1.05 37.21
N ASP A 155 10.93 0.02 36.36
CA ASP A 155 11.91 -1.09 36.36
C ASP A 155 13.19 -0.74 35.59
N LEU A 156 13.21 0.36 34.85
CA LEU A 156 14.42 0.85 34.19
C LEU A 156 15.35 1.53 35.21
N MET A 157 16.56 1.00 35.37
CA MET A 157 17.63 1.62 36.19
C MET A 157 18.25 2.89 35.56
N LEU A 158 17.57 3.51 34.61
CA LEU A 158 18.05 4.68 33.87
C LEU A 158 17.55 5.97 34.51
N ARG A 159 18.39 7.01 34.49
CA ARG A 159 18.08 8.34 35.02
C ARG A 159 17.95 9.37 33.92
N VAL A 160 17.33 10.51 34.24
CA VAL A 160 17.23 11.66 33.31
C VAL A 160 18.62 12.08 32.78
N TRP A 161 19.68 11.89 33.58
CA TRP A 161 21.07 12.10 33.18
C TRP A 161 21.50 11.27 31.97
N ASP A 162 21.06 10.01 31.86
CA ASP A 162 21.47 9.10 30.79
C ASP A 162 20.85 9.52 29.45
N LEU A 163 19.58 9.92 29.47
CA LEU A 163 18.87 10.47 28.31
C LEU A 163 19.46 11.81 27.87
N LYS A 164 19.83 12.67 28.82
CA LYS A 164 20.56 13.92 28.51
C LYS A 164 21.90 13.61 27.84
N ASN A 165 22.67 12.65 28.35
CA ASN A 165 23.96 12.29 27.75
C ASN A 165 23.79 11.74 26.33
N LEU A 166 22.79 10.90 26.12
CA LEU A 166 22.45 10.37 24.81
C LEU A 166 22.05 11.50 23.84
N ALA A 167 21.13 12.38 24.24
CA ALA A 167 20.71 13.52 23.43
C ALA A 167 21.89 14.44 23.10
N THR A 168 22.76 14.72 24.07
CA THR A 168 23.90 15.63 23.88
C THR A 168 25.03 15.02 23.04
N LYS A 169 25.15 13.69 23.01
CA LYS A 169 26.06 12.98 22.09
C LYS A 169 25.61 13.11 20.64
N ILE A 170 24.30 13.15 20.38
CA ILE A 170 23.72 13.26 19.04
C ILE A 170 23.61 14.72 18.57
N LEU A 171 23.25 15.64 19.48
CA LEU A 171 22.97 17.05 19.17
C LEU A 171 24.21 17.96 19.24
N GLY A 172 25.31 17.47 19.82
CA GLY A 172 26.53 18.26 20.04
C GLY A 172 26.50 19.11 21.32
N TYR A 173 27.66 19.70 21.64
CA TYR A 173 27.97 20.26 22.96
C TYR A 173 27.12 21.49 23.35
N ASN A 174 26.65 22.27 22.37
CA ASN A 174 25.99 23.56 22.61
C ASN A 174 24.57 23.42 23.19
N GLN A 175 23.91 22.27 23.05
CA GLN A 175 22.50 22.07 23.43
C GLN A 175 22.32 21.54 24.87
N LYS A 176 23.40 21.44 25.65
CA LYS A 176 23.42 20.83 27.00
C LYS A 176 22.61 21.59 28.04
N GLN A 177 22.59 22.91 27.97
CA GLN A 177 21.87 23.77 28.93
C GLN A 177 20.40 23.93 28.54
N ASP A 178 20.12 23.97 27.23
CA ASP A 178 18.76 24.09 26.70
C ASP A 178 17.91 22.85 26.93
N PHE A 179 18.53 21.66 27.05
CA PHE A 179 17.82 20.41 27.30
C PHE A 179 16.95 20.44 28.56
N ILE A 180 17.50 20.84 29.71
CA ILE A 180 16.77 20.82 30.98
C ILE A 180 15.68 21.89 31.00
N ILE A 181 15.99 23.09 30.50
CA ILE A 181 15.05 24.20 30.43
C ILE A 181 13.87 23.84 29.51
N GLY A 182 14.16 23.23 28.36
CA GLY A 182 13.14 22.76 27.43
C GLY A 182 12.29 21.61 27.98
N LEU A 183 12.92 20.67 28.69
CA LEU A 183 12.23 19.57 29.35
C LEU A 183 11.27 20.06 30.45
N GLN A 184 11.73 20.96 31.32
CA GLN A 184 10.90 21.54 32.38
C GLN A 184 9.71 22.32 31.83
N LYS A 185 9.91 23.05 30.72
CA LYS A 185 8.82 23.74 30.01
C LYS A 185 7.79 22.77 29.41
N LYS A 186 8.24 21.66 28.81
CA LYS A 186 7.37 20.64 28.20
C LYS A 186 6.58 19.87 29.26
N CYS A 187 7.24 19.43 30.33
CA CYS A 187 6.62 18.63 31.39
C CYS A 187 5.85 19.48 32.42
N ASN A 188 5.92 20.81 32.34
CA ASN A 188 5.30 21.75 33.30
C ASN A 188 5.63 21.44 34.78
N ARG A 189 6.85 20.93 35.04
CA ARG A 189 7.33 20.57 36.38
C ARG A 189 8.84 20.75 36.48
N ILE A 190 9.34 20.89 37.71
CA ILE A 190 10.79 20.87 37.98
C ILE A 190 11.26 19.43 37.83
N VAL A 191 12.19 19.20 36.90
CA VAL A 191 12.85 17.90 36.69
C VAL A 191 14.32 18.05 37.06
N HIS A 192 14.81 17.16 37.92
CA HIS A 192 16.22 17.04 38.28
C HIS A 192 16.90 15.94 37.45
N LEU A 193 18.21 16.09 37.25
CA LEU A 193 19.02 15.17 36.45
C LEU A 193 19.11 13.76 37.05
N ASN A 194 18.94 13.64 38.37
CA ASN A 194 19.03 12.37 39.08
C ASN A 194 17.66 11.71 39.28
N ASP A 195 16.58 12.32 38.76
CA ASP A 195 15.24 11.75 38.85
C ASP A 195 15.16 10.48 37.99
N LYS A 196 14.22 9.60 38.36
CA LYS A 196 13.83 8.47 37.54
C LYS A 196 13.20 8.97 36.23
N ILE A 197 13.34 8.16 35.19
CA ILE A 197 12.73 8.45 33.90
C ILE A 197 11.24 8.15 33.96
N ASP A 198 10.46 9.02 33.35
CA ASP A 198 9.05 8.82 33.05
C ASP A 198 8.77 9.00 31.56
N LEU A 199 7.54 8.67 31.15
CA LEU A 199 7.13 8.68 29.75
C LEU A 199 7.31 10.07 29.10
N ASP A 200 7.06 11.15 29.84
CA ASP A 200 7.19 12.52 29.34
C ASP A 200 8.65 12.86 29.00
N VAL A 201 9.60 12.42 29.82
CA VAL A 201 11.04 12.62 29.57
C VAL A 201 11.50 11.80 28.36
N ILE A 202 11.01 10.57 28.22
CA ILE A 202 11.30 9.71 27.06
C ILE A 202 10.81 10.38 25.77
N GLN A 203 9.54 10.78 25.74
CA GLN A 203 8.93 11.37 24.55
C GLN A 203 9.57 12.71 24.18
N TYR A 204 9.88 13.55 25.17
CA TYR A 204 10.61 14.79 24.92
C TYR A 204 12.00 14.55 24.31
N THR A 205 12.73 13.58 24.87
CA THR A 205 14.08 13.26 24.40
C THR A 205 14.05 12.69 22.99
N GLU A 206 13.09 11.80 22.69
CA GLU A 206 12.86 11.25 21.35
C GLU A 206 12.53 12.35 20.33
N GLU A 207 11.60 13.25 20.66
CA GLU A 207 11.26 14.39 19.78
C GLU A 207 12.47 15.30 19.53
N LEU A 208 13.31 15.51 20.54
CA LEU A 208 14.48 16.37 20.41
C LEU A 208 15.53 15.74 19.50
N ILE A 209 15.76 14.44 19.63
CA ILE A 209 16.69 13.69 18.77
C ILE A 209 16.12 13.58 17.35
N ALA A 210 14.81 13.38 17.21
CA ALA A 210 14.13 13.29 15.92
C ALA A 210 14.30 14.56 15.07
N ARG A 211 14.39 15.73 15.70
CA ARG A 211 14.67 17.01 15.00
C ARG A 211 16.05 17.06 14.34
N ALA A 212 17.02 16.28 14.83
CA ALA A 212 18.38 16.25 14.29
C ALA A 212 18.65 15.10 13.33
N ILE A 213 18.12 13.90 13.60
CA ILE A 213 18.42 12.68 12.81
C ILE A 213 17.20 12.02 12.16
N GLY A 214 16.01 12.60 12.33
CA GLY A 214 14.74 12.05 11.85
C GLY A 214 14.04 11.14 12.87
N ALA A 215 12.71 11.07 12.80
CA ALA A 215 11.86 10.39 13.78
C ALA A 215 12.14 8.88 13.90
N SER A 216 12.29 8.17 12.77
CA SER A 216 12.55 6.72 12.77
C SER A 216 13.91 6.37 13.39
N SER A 217 14.95 7.13 13.05
CA SER A 217 16.30 6.96 13.63
C SER A 217 16.31 7.24 15.13
N ALA A 218 15.61 8.29 15.57
CA ALA A 218 15.48 8.64 16.98
C ALA A 218 14.76 7.54 17.77
N HIS A 219 13.70 6.97 17.22
CA HIS A 219 12.95 5.88 17.82
C HIS A 219 13.82 4.65 18.07
N ASN A 220 14.62 4.23 17.08
CA ASN A 220 15.50 3.07 17.20
C ASN A 220 16.62 3.29 18.24
N VAL A 221 17.19 4.48 18.28
CA VAL A 221 18.23 4.84 19.26
C VAL A 221 17.64 4.90 20.67
N MET A 222 16.47 5.51 20.84
CA MET A 222 15.76 5.56 22.13
C MET A 222 15.34 4.16 22.61
N GLY A 223 14.80 3.33 21.73
CA GLY A 223 14.42 1.95 22.05
C GLY A 223 15.61 1.09 22.46
N SER A 224 16.77 1.29 21.84
CA SER A 224 18.01 0.57 22.20
C SER A 224 18.58 1.04 23.54
N ALA A 225 18.49 2.34 23.83
CA ALA A 225 18.93 2.91 25.10
C ALA A 225 18.04 2.49 26.28
N LEU A 226 16.72 2.43 26.08
CA LEU A 226 15.77 2.03 27.12
C LEU A 226 15.79 0.52 27.39
N LYS A 227 16.18 -0.33 26.44
CA LYS A 227 16.30 -1.78 26.67
C LYS A 227 17.55 -2.19 27.49
N GLY A 228 18.38 -1.24 27.93
CA GLY A 228 19.54 -1.52 28.79
C GLY A 228 20.69 -2.27 28.10
N THR A 229 20.62 -2.43 26.77
CA THR A 229 21.75 -2.92 25.99
C THR A 229 22.83 -1.86 25.98
N ASN A 230 23.86 -2.08 26.79
CA ASN A 230 25.18 -1.46 26.71
C ASN A 230 25.50 -1.23 25.22
N LEU A 231 25.47 0.03 24.77
CA LEU A 231 25.75 0.41 23.38
C LEU A 231 27.20 0.00 23.07
N GLN A 232 27.38 -1.24 22.59
CA GLN A 232 28.66 -1.71 22.12
C GLN A 232 28.97 -1.00 20.80
N ILE A 233 30.22 -0.58 20.68
CA ILE A 233 30.77 0.18 19.57
C ILE A 233 30.53 -0.53 18.22
N ASP A 234 30.28 -1.84 18.22
CA ASP A 234 29.95 -2.65 17.05
C ASP A 234 28.63 -2.25 16.35
N ASP A 235 27.60 -1.81 17.08
CA ASP A 235 26.31 -1.41 16.48
C ASP A 235 26.36 -0.03 15.81
N ILE A 236 27.32 0.82 16.22
CA ILE A 236 27.58 2.12 15.57
C ILE A 236 28.26 1.89 14.20
N ILE A 237 29.08 0.84 14.07
CA ILE A 237 29.74 0.48 12.80
C ILE A 237 28.76 -0.15 11.82
N HIS A 238 27.80 -0.95 12.31
CA HIS A 238 26.75 -1.52 11.46
C HIS A 238 25.73 -0.46 10.99
N LEU A 239 25.41 0.54 11.81
CA LEU A 239 24.56 1.67 11.39
C LEU A 239 25.27 2.67 10.44
N LEU A 240 26.61 2.72 10.46
CA LEU A 240 27.42 3.53 9.53
C LEU A 240 27.70 2.79 8.20
N GLY A 241 27.68 1.45 8.22
CA GLY A 241 28.01 0.58 7.08
C GLY A 241 26.93 0.53 6.00
N ASP A 242 25.65 0.53 6.39
CA ASP A 242 24.55 0.35 5.44
C ASP A 242 24.12 1.66 4.73
N THR A 243 24.64 2.82 5.15
CA THR A 243 24.49 4.09 4.42
C THR A 243 25.73 4.54 3.66
N SER A 244 26.92 4.04 3.99
CA SER A 244 28.15 4.39 3.27
C SER A 244 28.29 3.73 1.89
N LYS A 245 27.49 2.69 1.59
CA LYS A 245 27.46 2.11 0.22
C LYS A 245 26.51 2.81 -0.75
N GLU A 246 25.70 3.78 -0.32
CA GLU A 246 24.77 4.47 -1.22
C GLU A 246 24.90 6.00 -1.23
N ILE A 247 25.51 6.61 -0.20
CA ILE A 247 25.71 8.07 -0.14
C ILE A 247 27.00 8.54 -0.87
N ALA A 248 27.91 7.62 -1.26
CA ALA A 248 29.08 7.96 -2.07
C ALA A 248 28.83 8.01 -3.59
N PHE A 249 27.67 7.56 -4.10
CA PHE A 249 27.42 7.53 -5.55
C PHE A 249 26.76 8.80 -6.12
N ASN A 250 26.06 9.58 -5.29
CA ASN A 250 25.32 10.76 -5.77
C ASN A 250 26.18 12.06 -5.80
N ARG A 251 27.37 12.06 -5.19
CA ARG A 251 28.29 13.23 -5.24
C ARG A 251 29.26 13.23 -6.43
N ASP A 252 29.55 12.08 -7.04
CA ASP A 252 30.40 12.01 -8.24
C ASP A 252 29.64 12.29 -9.54
N THR A 253 28.35 11.94 -9.60
CA THR A 253 27.55 12.15 -10.83
C THR A 253 27.22 13.63 -11.05
N SER A 254 26.98 14.38 -9.96
CA SER A 254 26.66 15.82 -10.05
C SER A 254 27.89 16.70 -10.34
N SER A 255 29.06 16.33 -9.84
CA SER A 255 30.31 17.06 -10.10
C SER A 255 30.84 16.81 -11.51
N THR A 256 30.67 15.60 -12.06
CA THR A 256 31.06 15.28 -13.44
C THR A 256 30.19 15.99 -14.48
N ALA A 257 28.87 16.13 -14.24
CA ALA A 257 27.97 16.86 -15.15
C ALA A 257 28.26 18.37 -15.19
N ILE A 258 28.61 18.97 -14.04
CA ILE A 258 28.99 20.40 -13.97
C ILE A 258 30.36 20.64 -14.62
N ALA A 259 31.34 19.75 -14.41
CA ALA A 259 32.64 19.83 -15.08
C ALA A 259 32.51 19.69 -16.60
N PHE A 260 31.67 18.77 -17.09
CA PHE A 260 31.45 18.56 -18.52
C PHE A 260 30.74 19.75 -19.19
N SER A 261 29.72 20.34 -18.53
CA SER A 261 29.03 21.53 -19.07
C SER A 261 29.93 22.78 -19.13
N SER A 262 30.87 22.94 -18.18
CA SER A 262 31.81 24.06 -18.19
C SER A 262 32.93 23.92 -19.23
N LEU A 263 33.31 22.69 -19.59
CA LEU A 263 34.23 22.40 -20.68
C LEU A 263 33.62 22.69 -22.06
N PHE A 264 32.35 22.33 -22.29
CA PHE A 264 31.67 22.65 -23.56
C PHE A 264 31.36 24.14 -23.74
N ARG A 265 31.11 24.88 -22.66
CA ARG A 265 30.88 26.33 -22.73
C ARG A 265 32.15 27.12 -23.09
N LYS A 266 33.35 26.58 -22.86
CA LYS A 266 34.63 27.26 -23.11
C LYS A 266 35.24 26.93 -24.48
N SER A 267 34.70 25.97 -25.22
CA SER A 267 35.22 25.48 -26.51
C SER A 267 34.41 25.90 -27.74
N ALA A 268 33.56 26.92 -27.63
CA ALA A 268 32.95 27.57 -28.80
C ALA A 268 33.63 28.92 -29.10
N PRO A 269 34.76 28.95 -29.83
CA PRO A 269 35.29 30.16 -30.42
C PRO A 269 34.58 30.46 -31.76
N ASP A 270 34.09 31.69 -31.89
CA ASP A 270 34.03 32.51 -33.10
C ASP A 270 34.08 31.79 -34.47
N ILE A 271 32.94 31.33 -34.97
CA ILE A 271 32.72 31.14 -36.42
C ILE A 271 31.36 31.74 -36.83
N ILE A 272 31.13 33.03 -36.59
CA ILE A 272 30.18 33.85 -37.38
C ILE A 272 30.69 35.30 -37.47
N ASN A 273 31.95 35.52 -37.84
CA ASN A 273 32.38 36.86 -38.26
C ASN A 273 33.53 36.84 -39.27
N ASN A 274 33.32 36.19 -40.42
CA ASN A 274 34.16 36.45 -41.60
C ASN A 274 33.47 36.12 -42.94
N SER A 275 32.30 36.71 -43.18
CA SER A 275 31.67 36.68 -44.52
C SER A 275 31.12 38.04 -44.96
N VAL A 276 31.78 39.14 -44.54
CA VAL A 276 31.56 40.47 -45.12
C VAL A 276 32.92 41.16 -45.23
N SER A 277 33.70 40.79 -46.25
CA SER A 277 34.73 41.61 -46.91
C SER A 277 35.42 40.73 -47.96
N GLY A 278 34.96 40.84 -49.20
CA GLY A 278 35.46 40.15 -50.38
C GLY A 278 34.51 40.40 -51.54
#